data_AF-A0A176W115-F1
#
_entry.id   AF-A0A176W115-F1
#
_cell.length_a   1.000
_cell.length_b   1.000
_cell.length_c   1.000
_cell.angle_alpha   90.00
_cell.angle_beta   90.00
_cell.angle_gamma   90.00
#
_symmetry.space_group_name_H-M   'P 1'
#
loop_
_entity.id
_entity.type
_entity.pdbx_description
1 polymer ?
#
loop_
_entity_poly.entity_id
_entity_poly.type
_entity_poly.pdbx_seq_one_letter_code
_entity_poly.pdbx_strand_id
1 'polypeptide(L)'
;MGSRDGENLEYEIIPPRQHHFESFKILIAFSGLRHALSSKPGYNMRVKECQDAARILLKLVGRESSEALLSNVTPEEYSKHKGEMEGTLARRAEHFFTEHERVFAGIQEWRKGNIVEFGKLMSRSGQSSIENYECEVSKSTRQRLGLNVPYTEDYQCCEPLIHLREILLDAPGVYGARFSGAGFRGCCVAFVAPDKAEEAVAYVDKMYKLAQPELAKEIKETPIAVICESANKAYIL
;
A
#
# COMPACT_ATOMS: atom_id res chain seq x y z
N MET A 1 -5.43 7.15 13.29
CA MET A 1 -5.79 5.72 13.20
C MET A 1 -7.04 5.56 14.02
N GLY A 2 -8.18 5.20 13.43
CA GLY A 2 -9.46 5.17 14.15
C GLY A 2 -9.68 3.81 14.80
N SER A 3 -9.77 3.77 16.14
CA SER A 3 -10.53 2.75 16.84
C SER A 3 -12.01 3.02 16.57
N ARG A 4 -12.75 2.01 16.11
CA ARG A 4 -14.21 2.11 16.02
C ARG A 4 -14.80 1.78 17.38
N ASP A 5 -14.66 2.72 18.30
CA ASP A 5 -15.74 2.99 19.23
C ASP A 5 -16.68 3.93 18.47
N GLY A 6 -17.86 3.43 18.14
CA GLY A 6 -18.72 3.88 17.03
C GLY A 6 -19.27 5.30 17.06
N GLU A 7 -18.68 6.27 17.76
CA GLU A 7 -19.18 7.66 17.78
C GLU A 7 -18.12 8.78 17.71
N ASN A 8 -16.81 8.49 17.72
CA ASN A 8 -15.79 9.54 17.51
C ASN A 8 -14.67 9.09 16.56
N LEU A 9 -14.71 9.57 15.32
CA LEU A 9 -13.60 9.50 14.39
C LEU A 9 -12.61 10.63 14.73
N GLU A 10 -11.73 10.39 15.69
CA GLU A 10 -10.65 11.31 15.99
C GLU A 10 -9.63 11.33 14.84
N TYR A 11 -9.31 12.54 14.37
CA TYR A 11 -8.26 12.78 13.39
C TYR A 11 -7.42 13.98 13.81
N GLU A 12 -6.12 13.90 13.54
CA GLU A 12 -5.18 15.00 13.76
C GLU A 12 -4.65 15.44 12.39
N ILE A 13 -4.73 16.74 12.10
CA ILE A 13 -4.00 17.31 10.96
C ILE A 13 -2.57 17.51 11.42
N ILE A 14 -1.63 16.79 10.80
CA ILE A 14 -0.21 16.93 11.09
C ILE A 14 0.41 17.83 10.02
N PRO A 15 0.57 19.14 10.28
CA PRO A 15 1.17 20.03 9.30
C PRO A 15 2.64 19.64 9.08
N PRO A 16 3.14 19.68 7.83
CA PRO A 16 4.57 19.61 7.59
C PRO A 16 5.26 20.78 8.33
N ARG A 17 6.32 20.50 9.09
CA ARG A 17 7.01 21.50 9.92
C ARG A 17 7.58 22.62 9.05
N GLN A 18 7.08 23.84 9.20
CA GLN A 18 7.29 24.95 8.25
C GLN A 18 8.75 25.41 8.06
N HIS A 19 9.68 25.09 8.97
CA HIS A 19 11.04 25.65 8.96
C HIS A 19 12.16 24.67 8.54
N HIS A 20 11.88 23.36 8.40
CA HIS A 20 12.87 22.35 8.01
C HIS A 20 12.29 21.21 7.15
N PHE A 21 11.16 21.44 6.49
CA PHE A 21 10.61 20.43 5.59
C PHE A 21 11.40 20.44 4.28
N GLU A 22 12.07 19.32 3.97
CA GLU A 22 12.61 19.13 2.63
C GLU A 22 11.47 19.21 1.62
N SER A 23 11.55 20.15 0.69
CA SER A 23 10.50 20.35 -0.31
C SER A 23 10.32 19.07 -1.14
N PHE A 24 9.08 18.76 -1.50
CA PHE A 24 8.74 17.58 -2.29
C PHE A 24 7.55 17.89 -3.19
N LYS A 25 7.39 17.06 -4.22
CA LYS A 25 6.17 16.97 -5.03
C LYS A 25 5.58 15.56 -4.88
N ILE A 26 4.27 15.46 -5.07
CA ILE A 26 3.55 14.19 -5.11
C ILE A 26 3.40 13.78 -6.56
N LEU A 27 3.78 12.55 -6.88
CA LEU A 27 3.61 11.99 -8.20
C LEU A 27 2.62 10.84 -8.12
N ILE A 28 1.57 10.88 -8.95
CA ILE A 28 0.57 9.82 -9.07
C ILE A 28 0.76 9.19 -10.44
N ALA A 29 1.01 7.88 -10.48
CA ALA A 29 1.17 7.14 -11.71
C ALA A 29 0.04 6.13 -11.90
N PHE A 30 -0.49 6.02 -13.12
CA PHE A 30 -1.62 5.18 -13.47
C PHE A 30 -1.17 3.98 -14.30
N SER A 31 -1.63 2.79 -13.94
CA SER A 31 -1.28 1.54 -14.62
C SER A 31 -2.12 1.28 -15.88
N GLY A 32 -3.19 2.02 -16.10
CA GLY A 32 -4.15 1.79 -17.20
C GLY A 32 -5.18 0.68 -16.92
N LEU A 33 -5.15 0.05 -15.73
CA LEU A 33 -6.15 -0.95 -15.33
C LEU A 33 -7.51 -0.28 -15.06
N ARG A 34 -8.54 -0.64 -15.85
CA ARG A 34 -9.87 0.02 -15.84
C ARG A 34 -10.99 -0.74 -15.12
N HIS A 35 -10.79 -2.02 -14.77
CA HIS A 35 -11.88 -2.84 -14.22
C HIS A 35 -12.10 -2.64 -12.71
N ALA A 36 -13.37 -2.49 -12.32
CA ALA A 36 -13.77 -2.28 -10.93
C ALA A 36 -13.76 -3.58 -10.10
N LEU A 37 -13.40 -3.41 -8.82
CA LEU A 37 -13.36 -4.40 -7.73
C LEU A 37 -14.63 -5.22 -7.47
N SER A 38 -15.81 -4.76 -7.90
CA SER A 38 -17.09 -5.27 -7.39
C SER A 38 -17.46 -6.69 -7.85
N SER A 39 -16.72 -7.27 -8.80
CA SER A 39 -17.00 -8.59 -9.35
C SER A 39 -15.91 -9.64 -9.09
N LYS A 40 -14.84 -9.33 -8.34
CA LYS A 40 -13.71 -10.26 -8.10
C LYS A 40 -13.49 -10.57 -6.62
N PRO A 41 -13.30 -11.85 -6.23
CA PRO A 41 -13.31 -12.29 -4.83
C PRO A 41 -12.08 -11.91 -3.99
N GLY A 42 -11.04 -11.30 -4.58
CA GLY A 42 -9.76 -11.04 -3.91
C GLY A 42 -9.85 -10.20 -2.62
N TYR A 43 -10.56 -9.07 -2.64
CA TYR A 43 -10.67 -8.19 -1.46
C TYR A 43 -11.38 -8.87 -0.29
N ASN A 44 -12.55 -9.47 -0.53
CA ASN A 44 -13.33 -10.15 0.51
C ASN A 44 -12.59 -11.36 1.09
N MET A 45 -11.79 -12.06 0.26
CA MET A 45 -10.92 -13.12 0.74
C MET A 45 -9.87 -12.59 1.73
N ARG A 46 -9.21 -11.47 1.43
CA ARG A 46 -8.22 -10.85 2.33
C ARG A 46 -8.84 -10.42 3.64
N VAL A 47 -10.05 -9.85 3.61
CA VAL A 47 -10.81 -9.53 4.82
C VAL A 47 -11.04 -10.79 5.66
N LYS A 48 -11.49 -11.88 5.04
CA LYS A 48 -11.70 -13.16 5.72
C LYS A 48 -10.40 -13.72 6.30
N GLU A 49 -9.31 -13.73 5.54
CA GLU A 49 -8.00 -14.21 6.01
C GLU A 49 -7.52 -13.40 7.24
N CYS A 50 -7.72 -12.09 7.26
CA CYS A 50 -7.40 -11.26 8.42
C CYS A 50 -8.28 -11.60 9.63
N GLN A 51 -9.57 -11.85 9.43
CA GLN A 51 -10.47 -12.28 10.49
C GLN A 51 -10.09 -13.67 11.03
N ASP A 52 -9.73 -14.61 10.16
CA ASP A 52 -9.27 -15.95 10.54
C ASP A 52 -7.98 -15.85 11.39
N ALA A 53 -7.02 -15.02 10.96
CA ALA A 53 -5.81 -14.74 11.73
C ALA A 53 -6.13 -14.11 13.11
N ALA A 54 -7.05 -13.16 13.16
CA ALA A 54 -7.48 -12.53 14.41
C ALA A 54 -8.13 -13.55 15.37
N ARG A 55 -8.96 -14.47 14.88
CA ARG A 55 -9.57 -15.52 15.72
C ARG A 55 -8.53 -16.41 16.38
N ILE A 56 -7.49 -16.79 15.64
CA ILE A 56 -6.39 -17.60 16.18
C ILE A 56 -5.68 -16.83 17.31
N LEU A 57 -5.28 -15.59 17.04
CA LEU A 57 -4.56 -14.77 18.02
C LEU A 57 -5.39 -14.48 19.27
N LEU A 58 -6.67 -14.12 19.12
CA LEU A 58 -7.58 -13.88 20.24
C LEU A 58 -7.76 -15.14 21.10
N LYS A 59 -7.92 -16.30 20.46
CA LYS A 59 -8.04 -17.58 21.17
C LYS A 59 -6.78 -17.90 21.99
N LEU A 60 -5.59 -17.61 21.45
CA LEU A 60 -4.32 -17.84 22.17
C LEU A 60 -4.17 -16.99 23.43
N VAL A 61 -4.86 -15.84 23.50
CA VAL A 61 -4.90 -14.98 24.69
C VAL A 61 -6.18 -15.15 25.51
N GLY A 62 -6.95 -16.21 25.26
CA GLY A 62 -8.16 -16.54 26.04
C GLY A 62 -9.36 -15.63 25.77
N ARG A 63 -9.39 -14.92 24.64
CA ARG A 63 -10.50 -14.06 24.23
C ARG A 63 -11.24 -14.66 23.04
N GLU A 64 -12.56 -14.66 23.11
CA GLU A 64 -13.44 -15.00 21.97
C GLU A 64 -14.26 -13.78 21.58
N SER A 65 -14.44 -13.56 20.28
CA SER A 65 -15.23 -12.45 19.75
C SER A 65 -15.97 -12.87 18.49
N SER A 66 -17.24 -12.49 18.38
CA SER A 66 -18.02 -12.61 17.15
C SER A 66 -17.48 -11.71 16.04
N GLU A 67 -16.79 -10.63 16.40
CA GLU A 67 -16.12 -9.69 15.49
C GLU A 67 -14.60 -9.78 15.67
N ALA A 68 -14.00 -10.82 15.11
CA ALA A 68 -12.56 -11.02 15.17
C ALA A 68 -11.83 -10.09 14.20
N LEU A 69 -11.23 -9.03 14.73
CA LEU A 69 -10.42 -8.06 13.99
C LEU A 69 -8.99 -8.07 14.54
N LEU A 70 -8.00 -7.88 13.67
CA LEU A 70 -6.60 -7.80 14.09
C LEU A 70 -6.34 -6.59 15.00
N SER A 71 -7.14 -5.53 14.87
CA SER A 71 -7.10 -4.37 15.78
C SER A 71 -7.51 -4.68 17.21
N ASN A 72 -8.18 -5.82 17.46
CA ASN A 72 -8.55 -6.25 18.81
C ASN A 72 -7.40 -6.98 19.53
N VAL A 73 -6.28 -7.20 18.84
CA VAL A 73 -5.06 -7.82 19.37
C VAL A 73 -4.00 -6.74 19.46
N THR A 74 -3.37 -6.61 20.64
CA THR A 74 -2.29 -5.64 20.86
C THR A 74 -0.99 -6.09 20.19
N PRO A 75 -0.07 -5.16 19.85
CA PRO A 75 1.25 -5.52 19.31
C PRO A 75 2.03 -6.47 20.22
N GLU A 76 1.92 -6.32 21.55
CA GLU A 76 2.59 -7.18 22.54
C GLU A 76 2.04 -8.61 22.50
N GLU A 77 0.71 -8.76 22.43
CA GLU A 77 0.05 -10.06 22.30
C GLU A 77 0.42 -10.73 20.97
N TYR A 78 0.43 -9.96 19.88
CA TYR A 78 0.88 -10.47 18.59
C TYR A 78 2.33 -10.94 18.64
N SER A 79 3.24 -10.13 19.18
CA SER A 79 4.66 -10.49 19.27
C SER A 79 4.90 -11.79 20.05
N LYS A 80 4.10 -12.04 21.10
CA LYS A 80 4.18 -13.26 21.90
C LYS A 80 3.71 -14.51 21.15
N HIS A 81 2.74 -14.35 20.24
CA HIS A 81 2.04 -15.46 19.60
C HIS A 81 2.24 -15.56 18.08
N LYS A 82 3.04 -14.68 17.46
CA LYS A 82 3.26 -14.67 16.01
C LYS A 82 3.84 -15.96 15.43
N GLY A 83 4.57 -16.73 16.25
CA GLY A 83 5.13 -18.03 15.86
C GLY A 83 4.13 -19.18 15.85
N GLU A 84 2.93 -18.99 16.39
CA GLU A 84 1.86 -20.00 16.44
C GLU A 84 1.01 -20.03 15.16
N MET A 85 1.38 -19.23 14.17
CA MET A 85 0.68 -19.10 12.89
C MET A 85 1.67 -19.24 11.74
N GLU A 86 1.27 -19.98 10.72
CA GLU A 86 2.11 -20.19 9.54
C GLU A 86 1.37 -19.85 8.24
N GLY A 87 2.13 -19.82 7.14
CA GLY A 87 1.59 -19.67 5.80
C GLY A 87 0.85 -18.34 5.59
N THR A 88 -0.29 -18.40 4.93
CA THR A 88 -1.02 -17.22 4.47
C THR A 88 -1.54 -16.34 5.60
N LEU A 89 -2.09 -16.95 6.65
CA LEU A 89 -2.65 -16.19 7.78
C LEU A 89 -1.54 -15.42 8.52
N ALA A 90 -0.38 -16.06 8.72
CA ALA A 90 0.78 -15.43 9.35
C ALA A 90 1.22 -14.18 8.58
N ARG A 91 1.29 -14.29 7.24
CA ARG A 91 1.61 -13.16 6.37
C ARG A 91 0.57 -12.03 6.46
N ARG A 92 -0.74 -12.33 6.57
CA ARG A 92 -1.77 -11.28 6.74
C ARG A 92 -1.63 -10.56 8.07
N ALA A 93 -1.40 -11.30 9.16
CA ALA A 93 -1.14 -10.71 10.47
C ALA A 93 0.14 -9.84 10.44
N GLU A 94 1.23 -10.37 9.89
CA GLU A 94 2.51 -9.65 9.74
C GLU A 94 2.32 -8.36 8.93
N HIS A 95 1.56 -8.39 7.82
CA HIS A 95 1.25 -7.19 7.08
C HIS A 95 0.56 -6.14 7.95
N PHE A 96 -0.50 -6.52 8.68
CA PHE A 96 -1.28 -5.61 9.51
C PHE A 96 -0.44 -4.95 10.60
N PHE A 97 0.27 -5.75 11.41
CA PHE A 97 1.03 -5.23 12.55
C PHE A 97 2.22 -4.39 12.10
N THR A 98 2.96 -4.83 11.07
CA THR A 98 4.08 -4.03 10.55
C THR A 98 3.60 -2.78 9.79
N GLU A 99 2.42 -2.79 9.17
CA GLU A 99 1.83 -1.58 8.58
C GLU A 99 1.43 -0.60 9.67
N HIS A 100 0.87 -1.10 10.78
CA HIS A 100 0.56 -0.29 11.95
C HIS A 100 1.83 0.40 12.49
N GLU A 101 2.91 -0.35 12.71
CA GLU A 101 4.20 0.21 13.12
C GLU A 101 4.73 1.26 12.13
N ARG A 102 4.66 0.99 10.82
CA ARG A 102 5.09 1.93 9.77
C ARG A 102 4.28 3.22 9.78
N VAL A 103 2.98 3.18 10.10
CA VAL A 103 2.15 4.38 10.23
C VAL A 103 2.64 5.26 11.37
N PHE A 104 2.90 4.68 12.55
CA PHE A 104 3.43 5.45 13.69
C PHE A 104 4.83 6.00 13.42
N ALA A 105 5.72 5.20 12.82
CA ALA A 105 7.03 5.67 12.40
C ALA A 105 6.92 6.81 11.38
N GLY A 106 6.00 6.70 10.41
CA GLY A 106 5.75 7.70 9.39
C GLY A 106 5.26 9.02 9.98
N ILE A 107 4.37 8.97 10.98
CA ILE A 107 3.93 10.17 11.73
C ILE A 107 5.13 10.88 12.36
N GLN A 108 6.07 10.15 12.95
CA GLN A 108 7.25 10.75 13.57
C GLN A 108 8.18 11.40 12.53
N GLU A 109 8.48 10.71 11.43
CA GLU A 109 9.34 11.26 10.36
C GLU A 109 8.69 12.45 9.65
N TRP A 110 7.37 12.40 9.44
CA TRP A 110 6.60 13.52 8.90
C TRP A 110 6.67 14.75 9.82
N ARG A 111 6.50 14.58 11.14
CA ARG A 111 6.64 15.67 12.13
C ARG A 111 8.05 16.26 12.16
N LYS A 112 9.07 15.45 11.89
CA LYS A 112 10.46 15.91 11.79
C LYS A 112 10.77 16.63 10.48
N GLY A 113 9.95 16.44 9.44
CA GLY A 113 10.23 16.93 8.09
C GLY A 113 11.19 16.06 7.29
N ASN A 114 11.40 14.81 7.72
CA ASN A 114 12.34 13.87 7.12
C ASN A 114 11.66 13.08 5.99
N ILE A 115 11.49 13.72 4.82
CA ILE A 115 10.79 13.13 3.69
C ILE A 115 11.52 11.89 3.12
N VAL A 116 12.84 11.84 3.23
CA VAL A 116 13.65 10.70 2.78
C VAL A 116 13.31 9.44 3.57
N GLU A 117 13.31 9.50 4.91
CA GLU A 117 12.94 8.35 5.73
C GLU A 117 11.45 8.02 5.62
N PHE A 118 10.59 9.03 5.49
CA PHE A 118 9.16 8.81 5.20
C PHE A 118 8.97 8.04 3.89
N GLY A 119 9.69 8.42 2.83
CA GLY A 119 9.70 7.73 1.54
C GLY A 119 10.13 6.27 1.67
N LYS A 120 11.19 5.98 2.45
CA LYS A 120 11.62 4.59 2.73
C LYS A 120 10.54 3.77 3.42
N LEU A 121 9.83 4.35 4.40
CA LEU A 121 8.69 3.70 5.06
C LEU A 121 7.55 3.41 4.06
N MET A 122 7.28 4.35 3.17
CA MET A 122 6.30 4.20 2.10
C MET A 122 6.66 3.05 1.16
N SER A 123 7.92 2.95 0.73
CA SER A 123 8.43 1.86 -0.10
C SER A 123 8.33 0.50 0.59
N ARG A 124 8.69 0.42 1.89
CA ARG A 124 8.56 -0.81 2.70
C ARG A 124 7.12 -1.26 2.84
N SER A 125 6.20 -0.31 2.98
CA SER A 125 4.78 -0.62 2.99
C SER A 125 4.31 -1.21 1.66
N GLY A 126 4.69 -0.60 0.53
CA GLY A 126 4.42 -1.15 -0.79
C GLY A 126 4.96 -2.58 -0.96
N GLN A 127 6.16 -2.87 -0.44
CA GLN A 127 6.73 -4.21 -0.47
C GLN A 127 5.90 -5.21 0.35
N SER A 128 5.48 -4.81 1.55
CA SER A 128 4.62 -5.64 2.41
C SER A 128 3.28 -5.95 1.75
N SER A 129 2.72 -5.02 0.97
CA SER A 129 1.49 -5.27 0.19
C SER A 129 1.70 -6.36 -0.90
N ILE A 130 2.91 -6.52 -1.43
CA ILE A 130 3.25 -7.58 -2.39
C ILE A 130 3.48 -8.90 -1.67
N GLU A 131 4.39 -8.92 -0.68
CA GLU A 131 4.90 -10.15 -0.07
C GLU A 131 3.94 -10.71 0.98
N ASN A 132 3.45 -9.85 1.88
CA ASN A 132 2.70 -10.26 3.05
C ASN A 132 1.19 -10.17 2.83
N TYR A 133 0.71 -9.15 2.12
CA TYR A 133 -0.73 -8.99 1.87
C TYR A 133 -1.18 -9.61 0.55
N GLU A 134 -0.25 -9.82 -0.39
CA GLU A 134 -0.52 -10.40 -1.70
C GLU A 134 -1.66 -9.72 -2.47
N CYS A 135 -1.72 -8.39 -2.43
CA CYS A 135 -2.73 -7.62 -3.15
C CYS A 135 -2.57 -7.73 -4.68
N GLU A 136 -1.38 -8.09 -5.18
CA GLU A 136 -1.03 -7.90 -6.60
C GLU A 136 -0.13 -8.99 -7.21
N VAL A 137 -0.07 -10.19 -6.62
CA VAL A 137 1.01 -11.16 -6.92
C VAL A 137 0.86 -11.85 -8.27
N SER A 138 1.94 -11.80 -9.06
CA SER A 138 2.08 -12.55 -10.31
C SER A 138 2.30 -14.05 -10.12
N LYS A 139 1.99 -14.83 -11.16
CA LYS A 139 2.26 -16.28 -11.20
C LYS A 139 3.73 -16.57 -10.84
N SER A 140 4.67 -15.81 -11.42
CA SER A 140 6.11 -15.95 -11.18
C SER A 140 6.50 -15.57 -9.75
N THR A 141 5.90 -14.54 -9.17
CA THR A 141 6.18 -14.15 -7.78
C THR A 141 5.60 -15.14 -6.78
N ARG A 142 4.40 -15.71 -7.05
CA ARG A 142 3.85 -16.79 -6.23
C ARG A 142 4.72 -18.04 -6.23
N GLN A 143 5.26 -18.40 -7.39
CA GLN A 143 6.19 -19.52 -7.52
C GLN A 143 7.49 -19.30 -6.73
N ARG A 144 8.09 -18.11 -6.82
CA ARG A 144 9.27 -17.75 -5.99
C ARG A 144 8.97 -17.80 -4.49
N LEU A 145 7.77 -17.39 -4.08
CA LEU A 145 7.35 -17.37 -2.67
C LEU A 145 6.81 -18.72 -2.17
N GLY A 146 6.85 -19.80 -2.98
CA GLY A 146 6.43 -21.14 -2.55
C GLY A 146 4.92 -21.28 -2.29
N LEU A 147 4.08 -20.44 -2.92
CA LEU A 147 2.64 -20.43 -2.69
C LEU A 147 1.93 -21.51 -3.52
N ASN A 148 1.77 -22.71 -2.94
CA ASN A 148 1.08 -23.85 -3.53
C ASN A 148 -0.46 -23.78 -3.37
N VAL A 149 -1.10 -22.73 -3.89
CA VAL A 149 -2.57 -22.62 -3.91
C VAL A 149 -3.09 -22.89 -5.33
N PRO A 150 -4.12 -23.73 -5.54
CA PRO A 150 -4.68 -23.98 -6.86
C PRO A 150 -5.12 -22.66 -7.51
N TYR A 151 -4.58 -22.42 -8.71
CA TYR A 151 -4.86 -21.25 -9.53
C TYR A 151 -6.34 -21.24 -9.93
N THR A 152 -7.13 -20.36 -9.33
CA THR A 152 -8.41 -19.95 -9.92
C THR A 152 -8.16 -18.68 -10.75
N GLU A 153 -8.84 -18.55 -11.89
CA GLU A 153 -8.74 -17.38 -12.79
C GLU A 153 -9.04 -16.03 -12.09
N ASP A 154 -9.62 -16.10 -10.88
CA ASP A 154 -9.95 -14.96 -10.03
C ASP A 154 -8.76 -14.26 -9.37
N TYR A 155 -7.57 -14.89 -9.34
CA TYR A 155 -6.34 -14.24 -8.90
C TYR A 155 -5.73 -13.42 -10.03
N GLN A 156 -6.39 -12.32 -10.39
CA GLN A 156 -5.80 -11.36 -11.33
C GLN A 156 -4.58 -10.69 -10.69
N CYS A 157 -3.44 -11.30 -10.99
CA CYS A 157 -2.11 -10.71 -11.02
C CYS A 157 -2.19 -9.26 -11.52
N CYS A 158 -1.71 -8.30 -10.73
CA CYS A 158 -1.53 -6.92 -11.16
C CYS A 158 -0.02 -6.65 -11.35
N GLU A 159 0.69 -7.55 -12.04
CA GLU A 159 2.06 -7.34 -12.52
C GLU A 159 2.32 -5.93 -13.10
N PRO A 160 1.37 -5.30 -13.83
CA PRO A 160 1.53 -3.91 -14.25
C PRO A 160 1.73 -2.92 -13.10
N LEU A 161 1.10 -3.13 -11.94
CA LEU A 161 1.28 -2.26 -10.78
C LEU A 161 2.62 -2.47 -10.10
N ILE A 162 3.07 -3.72 -9.98
CA ILE A 162 4.41 -4.04 -9.46
C ILE A 162 5.47 -3.36 -10.33
N HIS A 163 5.40 -3.53 -11.66
CA HIS A 163 6.31 -2.87 -12.58
C HIS A 163 6.24 -1.33 -12.47
N LEU A 164 5.03 -0.76 -12.37
CA LEU A 164 4.87 0.68 -12.20
C LEU A 164 5.53 1.20 -10.91
N ARG A 165 5.39 0.46 -9.80
CA ARG A 165 6.05 0.79 -8.53
C ARG A 165 7.57 0.68 -8.66
N GLU A 166 8.09 -0.38 -9.27
CA GLU A 166 9.54 -0.56 -9.45
C GLU A 166 10.12 0.57 -10.30
N ILE A 167 9.46 0.91 -11.42
CA ILE A 167 9.84 2.05 -12.26
C ILE A 167 9.82 3.36 -11.49
N LEU A 168 8.84 3.57 -10.61
CA LEU A 168 8.81 4.76 -9.75
C LEU A 168 9.98 4.80 -8.77
N LEU A 169 10.35 3.66 -8.17
CA LEU A 169 11.48 3.60 -7.24
C LEU A 169 12.82 3.85 -7.95
N ASP A 170 12.92 3.49 -9.22
CA ASP A 170 14.10 3.76 -10.05
C ASP A 170 14.14 5.18 -10.63
N ALA A 171 13.03 5.93 -10.55
CA ALA A 171 12.91 7.24 -11.16
C ALA A 171 13.78 8.29 -10.43
N PRO A 172 14.43 9.22 -11.16
CA PRO A 172 15.30 10.24 -10.56
C PRO A 172 14.60 11.06 -9.46
N GLY A 173 15.26 11.18 -8.31
CA GLY A 173 14.79 12.02 -7.20
C GLY A 173 13.57 11.47 -6.44
N VAL A 174 13.11 10.24 -6.70
CA VAL A 174 12.03 9.64 -5.92
C VAL A 174 12.53 9.18 -4.55
N TYR A 175 11.89 9.67 -3.48
CA TYR A 175 12.17 9.28 -2.10
C TYR A 175 11.52 7.95 -1.72
N GLY A 176 10.41 7.61 -2.37
CA GLY A 176 9.74 6.33 -2.19
C GLY A 176 8.42 6.27 -2.94
N ALA A 177 7.93 5.04 -3.14
CA ALA A 177 6.71 4.76 -3.90
C ALA A 177 5.94 3.55 -3.34
N ARG A 178 4.61 3.62 -3.38
CA ARG A 178 3.72 2.50 -3.03
C ARG A 178 2.45 2.51 -3.87
N PHE A 179 1.71 1.40 -3.82
CA PHE A 179 0.34 1.34 -4.33
C PHE A 179 -0.56 2.27 -3.53
N SER A 180 -1.51 2.91 -4.22
CA SER A 180 -2.55 3.73 -3.60
C SER A 180 -3.93 3.10 -3.77
N GLY A 181 -4.79 3.27 -2.76
CA GLY A 181 -6.09 2.62 -2.67
C GLY A 181 -5.98 1.13 -2.30
N ALA A 182 -7.03 0.35 -2.59
CA ALA A 182 -7.08 -1.07 -2.23
C ALA A 182 -6.09 -1.96 -3.00
N GLY A 183 -5.19 -1.43 -3.83
CA GLY A 183 -4.35 -2.18 -4.78
C GLY A 183 -5.09 -2.63 -6.05
N PHE A 184 -6.36 -2.23 -6.21
CA PHE A 184 -7.26 -2.77 -7.24
C PHE A 184 -7.98 -1.69 -8.06
N ARG A 185 -7.32 -0.55 -8.26
CA ARG A 185 -7.74 0.53 -9.18
C ARG A 185 -6.58 1.21 -9.90
N GLY A 186 -5.41 0.58 -9.89
CA GLY A 186 -4.41 0.84 -10.91
C GLY A 186 -3.58 2.12 -10.72
N CYS A 187 -3.23 2.53 -9.50
CA CYS A 187 -2.28 3.63 -9.33
C CYS A 187 -1.23 3.42 -8.23
N CYS A 188 -0.08 4.05 -8.44
CA CYS A 188 0.98 4.19 -7.46
C CYS A 188 1.14 5.67 -7.11
N VAL A 189 1.55 5.93 -5.87
CA VAL A 189 1.91 7.26 -5.38
C VAL A 189 3.38 7.26 -4.99
N ALA A 190 4.06 8.36 -5.31
CA ALA A 190 5.46 8.59 -4.98
C ALA A 190 5.68 10.01 -4.45
N PHE A 191 6.71 10.17 -3.61
CA PHE A 191 7.27 11.48 -3.27
C PHE A 191 8.56 11.68 -4.04
N VAL A 192 8.72 12.87 -4.62
CA VAL A 192 9.87 13.20 -5.49
C VAL A 192 10.45 14.57 -5.13
N ALA A 193 11.76 14.70 -5.29
CA ALA A 193 12.46 15.98 -5.20
C ALA A 193 11.90 16.97 -6.25
N PRO A 194 11.59 18.24 -5.87
CA PRO A 194 10.92 19.19 -6.77
C PRO A 194 11.71 19.48 -8.04
N ASP A 195 13.04 19.56 -7.95
CA ASP A 195 13.96 19.80 -9.07
C ASP A 195 14.07 18.60 -10.02
N LYS A 196 13.60 17.42 -9.59
CA LYS A 196 13.60 16.17 -10.36
C LYS A 196 12.20 15.71 -10.81
N ALA A 197 11.15 16.42 -10.42
CA ALA A 197 9.77 15.96 -10.62
C ALA A 197 9.43 15.73 -12.11
N GLU A 198 9.77 16.67 -12.99
CA GLU A 198 9.52 16.55 -14.43
C GLU A 198 10.38 15.45 -15.08
N GLU A 199 11.64 15.30 -14.63
CA GLU A 199 12.54 14.24 -15.08
C GLU A 199 11.98 12.85 -14.68
N ALA A 200 11.47 12.73 -13.46
CA ALA A 200 10.83 11.53 -12.96
C ALA A 200 9.56 11.17 -13.75
N VAL A 201 8.71 12.15 -14.06
CA VAL A 201 7.51 11.93 -14.91
C VAL A 201 7.90 11.40 -16.27
N ALA A 202 8.87 12.04 -16.94
CA ALA A 202 9.34 11.61 -18.26
C ALA A 202 9.97 10.21 -18.22
N TYR A 203 10.73 9.89 -17.16
CA TYR A 203 11.29 8.57 -16.93
C TYR A 203 10.19 7.51 -16.79
N VAL A 204 9.21 7.75 -15.91
CA VAL A 204 8.11 6.81 -15.64
C VAL A 204 7.29 6.57 -16.90
N ASP A 205 6.96 7.64 -17.64
CA ASP A 205 6.20 7.53 -18.88
C ASP A 205 6.92 6.67 -19.93
N LYS A 206 8.22 6.92 -20.14
CA LYS A 206 9.05 6.13 -21.05
C LYS A 206 9.15 4.66 -20.62
N MET A 207 9.55 4.42 -19.38
CA MET A 207 9.85 3.07 -18.90
C MET A 207 8.59 2.22 -18.78
N TYR A 208 7.46 2.81 -18.39
CA TYR A 208 6.21 2.07 -18.29
C TYR A 208 5.61 1.75 -19.67
N LYS A 209 5.75 2.63 -20.67
CA LYS A 209 5.40 2.30 -22.07
C LYS A 209 6.22 1.12 -22.61
N LEU A 210 7.49 1.00 -22.21
CA LEU A 210 8.32 -0.14 -22.58
C LEU A 210 7.91 -1.43 -21.85
N ALA A 211 7.61 -1.33 -20.55
CA ALA A 211 7.27 -2.49 -19.73
C ALA A 211 5.83 -3.00 -19.96
N GLN A 212 4.88 -2.12 -20.30
CA GLN A 212 3.44 -2.40 -20.39
C GLN A 212 2.79 -1.66 -21.58
N PRO A 213 3.21 -1.93 -22.84
CA PRO A 213 2.80 -1.15 -24.01
C PRO A 213 1.29 -1.16 -24.27
N GLU A 214 0.60 -2.29 -24.07
CA GLU A 214 -0.84 -2.38 -24.32
C GLU A 214 -1.66 -1.61 -23.27
N LEU A 215 -1.27 -1.68 -22.00
CA LEU A 215 -1.95 -0.94 -20.93
C LEU A 215 -1.64 0.56 -21.00
N ALA A 216 -0.45 0.94 -21.46
CA ALA A 216 -0.13 2.34 -21.67
C ALA A 216 -1.02 2.99 -22.74
N LYS A 217 -1.43 2.24 -23.79
CA LYS A 217 -2.39 2.74 -24.81
C LYS A 217 -3.79 2.98 -24.24
N GLU A 218 -4.15 2.28 -23.18
CA GLU A 218 -5.44 2.47 -22.50
C GLU A 218 -5.50 3.77 -21.68
N ILE A 219 -4.39 4.50 -21.52
CA ILE A 219 -4.37 5.79 -20.83
C ILE A 219 -4.61 6.89 -21.87
N LYS A 220 -5.84 7.45 -21.87
CA LYS A 220 -6.35 8.31 -22.95
C LYS A 220 -6.01 9.80 -22.80
N GLU A 221 -5.71 10.29 -21.58
CA GLU A 221 -5.46 11.71 -21.32
C GLU A 221 -4.22 11.90 -20.42
N THR A 222 -3.17 12.52 -20.99
CA THR A 222 -1.93 13.01 -20.33
C THR A 222 -1.04 11.93 -19.67
N PRO A 223 0.25 12.21 -19.34
CA PRO A 223 1.28 11.18 -19.18
C PRO A 223 0.93 10.15 -18.10
N ILE A 224 1.56 8.97 -18.16
CA ILE A 224 1.33 7.87 -17.21
C ILE A 224 1.45 8.32 -15.75
N ALA A 225 2.31 9.31 -15.49
CA ALA A 225 2.50 9.96 -14.22
C ALA A 225 2.14 11.44 -14.28
N VAL A 226 1.51 11.96 -13.22
CA VAL A 226 1.18 13.38 -13.05
C VAL A 226 1.69 13.89 -11.72
N ILE A 227 2.08 15.16 -11.69
CA ILE A 227 2.43 15.87 -10.44
C ILE A 227 1.13 16.41 -9.83
N CYS A 228 0.94 16.16 -8.54
CA CYS A 228 -0.24 16.57 -7.80
C CYS A 228 0.13 17.44 -6.60
N GLU A 229 -0.83 18.28 -6.20
CA GLU A 229 -0.78 19.06 -4.97
C GLU A 229 -1.92 18.62 -4.04
N SER A 230 -1.72 18.79 -2.73
CA SER A 230 -2.78 18.52 -1.76
C SER A 230 -3.91 19.53 -1.92
N ALA A 231 -5.14 19.05 -2.13
CA ALA A 231 -6.32 19.90 -2.18
C ALA A 231 -6.98 20.05 -0.79
N ASN A 232 -7.76 21.11 -0.62
CA ASN A 232 -8.63 21.28 0.54
C ASN A 232 -9.81 20.29 0.49
N LYS A 233 -10.37 20.00 1.67
CA LYS A 233 -11.59 19.19 1.81
C LYS A 233 -12.73 19.75 0.95
N ALA A 234 -13.67 18.89 0.55
CA ALA A 234 -14.89 19.32 -0.11
C ALA A 234 -15.59 20.39 0.74
N TYR A 235 -15.96 21.49 0.11
CA TYR A 235 -16.69 22.59 0.71
C TYR A 235 -17.81 23.01 -0.23
N ILE A 236 -18.90 23.51 0.35
CA ILE A 236 -19.99 24.11 -0.43
C ILE A 236 -19.61 25.58 -0.63
N LEU A 237 -19.64 26.02 -1.89
CA LEU A 237 -19.47 27.42 -2.30
C LEU A 237 -20.75 28.21 -2.06
#